data_AF-A0A3D5ZFQ5-F1
#
_entry.id   AF-A0A3D5ZFQ5-F1
#
_cell.length_a   1.000
_cell.length_b   1.000
_cell.length_c   1.000
_cell.angle_alpha   90.00
_cell.angle_beta   90.00
_cell.angle_gamma   90.00
#
_symmetry.space_group_name_H-M   'P 1'
#
loop_
_entity.id
_entity.type
_entity.pdbx_description
1 polymer ?
#
loop_
_entity_poly.entity_id
_entity_poly.type
_entity_poly.pdbx_seq_one_letter_code
_entity_poly.pdbx_strand_id
1 'polypeptide(L)'
;IGSGKGKTAGRGVKGQKSRSGVAIKGFEGGQMPIHRRLPKRGFSKPNRLQFAELSLNKLVAAIAAKRIDVSGQLGEEQLVAAGLVRRRLDGVRVIGTA
;
A
#
# COMPACT_ATOMS: atom_id res chain seq x y z
N ILE A 1 2.33 -6.17 38.25
CA ILE A 1 3.08 -7.29 37.63
C ILE A 1 2.23 -8.09 36.64
N GLY A 2 0.90 -8.09 36.75
CA GLY A 2 0.00 -8.91 35.90
C GLY A 2 0.05 -8.68 34.38
N SER A 3 0.61 -7.58 33.87
CA SER A 3 0.73 -7.33 32.42
C SER A 3 2.06 -7.79 31.79
N GLY A 4 2.98 -8.39 32.56
CA GLY A 4 4.27 -8.91 32.08
C GLY A 4 5.31 -7.85 31.66
N LYS A 5 4.94 -6.57 31.52
CA LYS A 5 5.83 -5.47 31.10
C LYS A 5 6.21 -4.49 32.22
N GLY A 6 5.94 -4.82 33.49
CA GLY A 6 6.07 -3.87 34.60
C GLY A 6 7.48 -3.31 34.84
N LYS A 7 8.50 -4.18 34.98
CA LYS A 7 9.83 -3.76 35.47
C LYS A 7 10.66 -2.95 34.47
N THR A 8 10.53 -3.22 33.18
CA THR A 8 11.38 -2.63 32.13
C THR A 8 10.60 -2.13 30.93
N ALA A 9 9.26 -2.18 30.97
CA ALA A 9 8.39 -1.89 29.82
C ALA A 9 8.77 -2.66 28.54
N GLY A 10 9.44 -3.82 28.66
CA GLY A 10 9.93 -4.61 27.53
C GLY A 10 11.19 -4.05 26.84
N ARG A 11 11.85 -3.02 27.41
CA ARG A 11 13.07 -2.41 26.82
C ARG A 11 14.38 -3.10 27.22
N GLY A 12 14.32 -4.07 28.13
CA GLY A 12 15.50 -4.75 28.67
C GLY A 12 16.18 -3.97 29.80
N VAL A 13 17.44 -4.30 30.07
CA VAL A 13 18.26 -3.72 31.16
C VAL A 13 19.13 -2.56 30.66
N LYS A 14 20.32 -2.33 31.24
CA LYS A 14 21.19 -1.18 30.96
C LYS A 14 21.87 -1.25 29.58
N GLY A 15 21.09 -1.08 28.50
CA GLY A 15 21.59 -0.95 27.13
C GLY A 15 21.21 0.40 26.50
N GLN A 16 21.85 0.79 25.40
CA GLN A 16 21.58 2.05 24.72
C GLN A 16 20.07 2.23 24.43
N LYS A 17 19.41 1.23 23.82
CA LYS A 17 17.96 1.24 23.48
C LYS A 17 17.01 1.34 24.69
N SER A 18 17.50 1.12 25.91
CA SER A 18 16.70 1.28 27.13
C SER A 18 16.55 2.75 27.55
N ARG A 19 17.42 3.64 27.05
CA ARG A 19 17.42 5.07 27.34
C ARG A 19 16.46 5.83 26.42
N SER A 20 16.02 7.01 26.84
CA SER A 20 15.26 7.94 26.00
C SER A 20 16.14 8.54 24.90
N GLY A 21 15.53 8.94 23.77
CA GLY A 21 16.20 9.69 22.71
C GLY A 21 17.12 8.90 21.76
N VAL A 22 17.19 7.58 21.88
CA VAL A 22 18.08 6.77 21.03
C VAL A 22 17.48 6.54 19.65
N ALA A 23 18.14 7.07 18.61
CA ALA A 23 17.78 6.89 17.20
C ALA A 23 18.78 5.96 16.48
N ILE A 24 18.56 4.65 16.54
CA ILE A 24 19.32 3.67 15.74
C ILE A 24 18.51 3.38 14.47
N LYS A 25 18.32 4.41 13.62
CA LYS A 25 17.68 4.23 12.32
C LYS A 25 18.78 4.09 11.26
N GLY A 26 19.01 2.85 10.82
CA GLY A 26 20.01 2.55 9.77
C GLY A 26 21.46 2.44 10.25
N PHE A 27 21.71 2.35 11.55
CA PHE A 27 23.04 2.05 12.09
C PHE A 27 23.27 0.53 12.13
N GLU A 28 24.31 0.08 11.43
CA GLU A 28 24.67 -1.34 11.28
C GLU A 28 25.95 -1.68 12.10
N GLY A 29 26.17 -1.03 13.25
CA GLY A 29 27.26 -1.39 14.15
C GLY A 29 28.65 -0.91 13.71
N GLY A 30 28.73 0.10 12.85
CA GLY A 30 30.00 0.63 12.30
C GLY A 30 30.29 0.15 10.88
N GLN A 31 29.55 -0.84 10.37
CA GLN A 31 29.56 -1.20 8.96
C GLN A 31 28.98 -0.06 8.10
N MET A 32 29.47 0.09 6.86
CA MET A 32 28.84 0.96 5.88
C MET A 32 27.37 0.54 5.67
N PRO A 33 26.40 1.44 5.89
CA PRO A 33 24.98 1.08 5.78
C PRO A 33 24.58 0.58 4.40
N ILE A 34 23.60 -0.31 4.34
CA ILE A 34 23.14 -0.93 3.08
C ILE A 34 22.72 0.10 2.01
N HIS A 35 22.12 1.23 2.42
CA HIS A 35 21.69 2.30 1.51
C HIS A 35 22.85 3.10 0.90
N ARG A 36 24.07 2.95 1.43
CA ARG A 36 25.31 3.48 0.84
C ARG A 36 26.09 2.42 0.05
N ARG A 37 25.98 1.14 0.45
CA ARG A 37 26.64 0.02 -0.23
C ARG A 37 26.00 -0.31 -1.58
N LEU A 38 24.67 -0.30 -1.64
CA LEU A 38 23.95 -0.64 -2.87
C LEU A 38 23.91 0.56 -3.83
N PRO A 39 24.10 0.35 -5.14
CA PRO A 39 23.98 1.42 -6.11
C PRO A 39 22.53 1.91 -6.21
N LYS A 40 22.33 3.21 -6.42
CA LYS A 40 21.01 3.76 -6.78
C LYS A 40 20.65 3.26 -8.17
N ARG A 41 19.45 2.67 -8.31
CA ARG A 41 18.99 2.07 -9.57
C ARG A 41 17.95 2.95 -10.26
N GLY A 42 18.23 3.33 -11.50
CA GLY A 42 17.29 4.02 -12.39
C GLY A 42 16.78 5.35 -11.83
N PHE A 43 15.57 5.74 -12.25
CA PHE A 43 14.87 6.93 -11.82
C PHE A 43 13.37 6.62 -11.64
N SER A 44 12.69 7.37 -10.78
CA SER A 44 11.23 7.35 -10.71
C SER A 44 10.65 8.25 -11.80
N LYS A 45 9.86 7.70 -12.73
CA LYS A 45 9.16 8.49 -13.76
C LYS A 45 8.17 9.47 -13.09
N PRO A 46 8.33 10.80 -13.25
CA PRO A 46 7.47 11.78 -12.58
C PRO A 46 6.03 11.77 -13.12
N ASN A 47 5.87 11.62 -14.44
CA ASN A 47 4.56 11.65 -15.11
C ASN A 47 4.02 10.24 -15.36
N ARG A 48 4.04 9.38 -14.35
CA ARG A 48 3.48 8.03 -14.47
C ARG A 48 1.97 8.09 -14.27
N LEU A 49 1.23 7.80 -15.35
CA LEU A 49 -0.22 7.61 -15.27
C LEU A 49 -0.56 6.46 -14.32
N GLN A 50 -1.51 6.70 -13.42
CA GLN A 50 -2.08 5.74 -12.50
C GLN A 50 -3.48 5.37 -12.97
N PHE A 51 -3.73 4.09 -13.16
CA PHE A 51 -5.04 3.60 -13.60
C PHE A 51 -5.75 2.86 -12.48
N ALA A 52 -7.06 3.00 -12.41
CA ALA A 52 -7.89 2.17 -11.57
C ALA A 52 -8.05 0.79 -12.21
N GLU A 53 -7.62 -0.25 -11.51
CA GLU A 53 -7.68 -1.62 -12.05
C GLU A 53 -9.06 -2.24 -11.82
N LEU A 54 -9.68 -2.71 -12.90
CA LEU A 54 -10.97 -3.38 -12.90
C LEU A 54 -10.82 -4.78 -13.52
N SER A 55 -11.03 -5.82 -12.72
CA SER A 55 -11.03 -7.20 -13.19
C SER A 55 -12.39 -7.60 -13.79
N LEU A 56 -12.38 -8.42 -14.85
CA LEU A 56 -13.61 -8.94 -15.47
C LEU A 56 -14.53 -9.67 -14.49
N ASN A 57 -14.00 -10.47 -13.57
CA ASN A 57 -14.79 -11.18 -12.57
C ASN A 57 -15.61 -10.24 -11.68
N LYS A 58 -15.03 -9.10 -11.27
CA LYS A 58 -15.75 -8.08 -10.49
C LYS A 58 -16.86 -7.43 -11.30
N LEU A 59 -16.64 -7.24 -12.61
CA LEU A 59 -17.67 -6.69 -13.49
C LEU A 59 -18.83 -7.68 -13.64
N VAL A 60 -18.56 -8.97 -13.89
CA VAL A 60 -19.58 -10.02 -13.97
C VAL A 60 -20.35 -10.13 -12.65
N ALA A 61 -19.66 -10.13 -11.51
CA ALA A 61 -20.30 -10.18 -10.20
C ALA A 61 -21.19 -8.95 -9.94
N ALA A 62 -20.79 -7.76 -10.39
CA ALA A 62 -21.60 -6.55 -10.25
C ALA A 62 -22.83 -6.56 -11.16
N ILE A 63 -22.73 -7.13 -12.37
CA ILE A 63 -23.86 -7.34 -13.27
C ILE A 63 -24.85 -8.34 -12.63
N ALA A 64 -24.35 -9.46 -12.12
CA ALA A 64 -25.18 -10.46 -11.42
C ALA A 64 -25.89 -9.87 -10.19
N ALA A 65 -25.19 -8.99 -9.46
CA ALA A 65 -25.74 -8.26 -8.31
C ALA A 65 -26.64 -7.07 -8.69
N LYS A 66 -26.92 -6.84 -9.99
CA LYS A 66 -27.72 -5.71 -10.52
C LYS A 66 -27.22 -4.34 -10.05
N ARG A 67 -25.92 -4.20 -9.82
CA ARG A 67 -25.28 -2.93 -9.44
C ARG A 67 -24.94 -2.04 -10.63
N ILE A 68 -24.92 -2.63 -11.83
CA ILE A 68 -24.72 -1.95 -13.10
C ILE A 68 -25.83 -2.35 -14.05
N ASP A 69 -26.36 -1.39 -14.79
CA ASP A 69 -27.19 -1.64 -15.96
C ASP A 69 -26.30 -1.70 -17.22
N VAL A 70 -26.48 -2.76 -18.02
CA VAL A 70 -25.68 -3.04 -19.23
C VAL A 70 -26.28 -2.34 -20.47
N SER A 71 -27.44 -1.70 -20.32
CA SER A 71 -28.18 -1.08 -21.42
C SER A 71 -27.52 0.20 -22.00
N GLY A 72 -26.52 0.78 -21.32
CA GLY A 72 -25.89 2.05 -21.72
C GLY A 72 -24.36 2.04 -21.75
N GLN A 73 -23.76 3.18 -22.11
CA GLN A 73 -22.32 3.39 -22.03
C GLN A 73 -21.87 3.43 -20.56
N LEU A 74 -20.92 2.56 -20.20
CA LEU A 74 -20.38 2.49 -18.85
C LEU A 74 -19.25 3.52 -18.66
N GLY A 75 -19.60 4.65 -18.07
CA GLY A 75 -18.65 5.72 -17.74
C GLY A 75 -17.93 5.51 -16.40
N GLU A 76 -16.86 6.27 -16.18
CA GLU A 76 -16.08 6.21 -14.92
C GLU A 76 -16.92 6.56 -13.68
N GLU A 77 -17.89 7.47 -13.80
CA GLU A 77 -18.76 7.86 -12.69
C GLU A 77 -19.63 6.71 -12.20
N GLN A 78 -20.17 5.94 -13.14
CA GLN A 78 -21.00 4.78 -12.84
C GLN A 78 -20.18 3.68 -12.18
N LEU A 79 -18.92 3.50 -12.59
CA LEU A 79 -18.00 2.55 -11.96
C LEU A 79 -17.65 2.93 -10.50
N VAL A 80 -17.53 4.22 -10.22
CA VAL A 80 -17.30 4.73 -8.86
C VAL A 80 -18.58 4.62 -8.02
N ALA A 81 -19.74 5.00 -8.56
CA ALA A 81 -21.03 4.89 -7.88
C ALA A 81 -21.40 3.44 -7.56
N ALA A 82 -21.10 2.51 -8.46
CA ALA A 82 -21.29 1.06 -8.26
C ALA A 82 -20.26 0.44 -7.29
N GLY A 83 -19.26 1.21 -6.82
CA GLY A 83 -18.24 0.76 -5.88
C GLY A 83 -17.19 -0.19 -6.46
N LEU A 84 -17.12 -0.31 -7.79
CA LEU A 84 -16.13 -1.15 -8.48
C LEU A 84 -14.75 -0.51 -8.53
N VAL A 85 -14.74 0.83 -8.61
CA VAL A 85 -13.53 1.66 -8.54
C VAL A 85 -13.66 2.60 -7.35
N ARG A 86 -12.64 2.68 -6.50
CA ARG A 86 -12.68 3.50 -5.27
C ARG A 86 -12.76 5.00 -5.56
N ARG A 87 -12.04 5.48 -6.58
CA ARG A 87 -11.95 6.89 -6.98
C ARG A 87 -11.43 7.01 -8.40
N ARG A 88 -11.73 8.12 -9.07
CA ARG A 88 -11.12 8.48 -10.36
C ARG A 88 -9.60 8.63 -10.22
N LEU A 89 -8.87 8.10 -11.20
CA LEU A 89 -7.43 8.28 -11.39
C LEU A 89 -7.21 8.83 -12.81
N ASP A 90 -6.14 8.47 -13.50
CA ASP A 90 -5.88 8.88 -14.90
C ASP A 90 -6.64 8.02 -15.94
N GLY A 91 -7.45 7.06 -15.46
CA GLY A 91 -8.34 6.23 -16.26
C GLY A 91 -8.63 4.87 -15.61
N VAL A 92 -9.41 4.03 -16.29
CA VAL A 92 -9.72 2.66 -15.85
C VAL A 92 -9.01 1.65 -16.75
N ARG A 93 -8.26 0.73 -16.12
CA ARG A 93 -7.59 -0.39 -16.82
C ARG A 93 -8.33 -1.68 -16.54
N VAL A 94 -8.90 -2.27 -17.59
CA VAL A 94 -9.58 -3.56 -17.52
C VAL A 94 -8.55 -4.69 -17.63
N ILE A 95 -8.60 -5.66 -16.71
CA ILE A 95 -7.70 -6.82 -16.69
C ILE A 95 -8.47 -8.13 -16.83
N GLY A 96 -7.96 -9.01 -17.69
CA GLY A 96 -8.51 -10.33 -17.99
C GLY A 96 -7.95 -11.44 -17.11
N THR A 97 -7.97 -11.27 -15.79
CA THR A 97 -7.64 -12.36 -14.87
C THR A 97 -8.88 -13.22 -14.66
N ALA A 98 -8.74 -14.51 -14.96
CA ALA A 98 -9.71 -15.56 -14.67
C ALA A 98 -10.04 -15.66 -13.18
#